data_AF-T1BFT1-F1
#
_entry.id   AF-T1BFT1-F1
#
_cell.length_a   1.000
_cell.length_b   1.000
_cell.length_c   1.000
_cell.angle_alpha   90.00
_cell.angle_beta   90.00
_cell.angle_gamma   90.00
#
_symmetry.space_group_name_H-M   'P 1'
#
loop_
_entity.id
_entity.type
_entity.pdbx_description
1 polymer ?
#
loop_
_entity_poly.entity_id
_entity_poly.type
_entity_poly.pdbx_seq_one_letter_code
_entity_poly.pdbx_strand_id
1 'polypeptide(L)'
;RAAGFRWRPYVLRAYFDTQLLVSESKGKVAHDYRVFWMGHKGSMEARYTTNKGRLPQSLIDDMREAYRRCEPLLSTIPIGGERDAQSKIAKVMLMGLGYTEEELSTVDFDSMDMATFQELVTKKVPSGGSRAQQRLAHTDELPGLLKEGWRVGHRSQWPPGRPRTSEPLTSSSYGSGPSPGPARYK
;
A
#
# COMPACT_ATOMS: atom_id res chain seq x y z
N ARG A 1 -26.14 2.79 -33.54
CA ARG A 1 -26.49 1.47 -32.94
C ARG A 1 -25.51 0.35 -33.34
N ALA A 2 -24.46 0.62 -34.13
CA ALA A 2 -23.49 -0.40 -34.57
C ALA A 2 -22.75 -1.12 -33.42
N ALA A 3 -22.61 -0.50 -32.25
CA ALA A 3 -21.96 -1.09 -31.07
C ALA A 3 -22.85 -2.08 -30.27
N GLY A 4 -24.02 -2.49 -30.77
CA GLY A 4 -24.88 -3.49 -30.12
C GLY A 4 -25.74 -3.01 -28.94
N PHE A 5 -25.52 -1.78 -28.44
CA PHE A 5 -26.32 -1.23 -27.33
C PHE A 5 -27.65 -0.63 -27.81
N ARG A 6 -28.74 -0.94 -27.09
CA ARG A 6 -30.08 -0.34 -27.31
C ARG A 6 -30.27 1.00 -26.59
N TRP A 7 -29.24 1.50 -25.93
CA TRP A 7 -29.31 2.70 -25.10
C TRP A 7 -29.54 3.96 -25.94
N ARG A 8 -30.22 4.93 -25.31
CA ARG A 8 -30.38 6.26 -25.90
C ARG A 8 -29.09 7.06 -25.69
N PRO A 9 -28.72 7.97 -26.61
CA PRO A 9 -27.43 8.68 -26.56
C PRO A 9 -27.13 9.37 -25.22
N TYR A 10 -28.16 9.85 -24.52
CA TYR A 10 -28.02 10.53 -23.23
C TYR A 10 -27.65 9.61 -22.05
N VAL A 11 -27.70 8.28 -22.21
CA VAL A 11 -27.31 7.34 -21.15
C VAL A 11 -25.82 7.47 -20.83
N LEU A 12 -24.97 7.59 -21.85
CA LEU A 12 -23.52 7.76 -21.64
C LEU A 12 -23.19 9.12 -21.02
N ARG A 13 -23.95 10.16 -21.39
CA ARG A 13 -23.81 11.49 -20.80
C ARG A 13 -24.22 11.50 -19.32
N ALA A 14 -25.32 10.82 -18.97
CA ALA A 14 -25.76 10.71 -17.58
C ALA A 14 -24.77 9.90 -16.73
N TYR A 15 -24.22 8.81 -17.29
CA TYR A 15 -23.14 8.07 -16.65
C TYR A 15 -21.92 8.95 -16.39
N PHE A 16 -21.44 9.66 -17.42
CA PHE A 16 -20.31 10.58 -17.30
C PHE A 16 -20.52 11.63 -16.21
N ASP A 17 -21.67 12.29 -16.18
CA ASP A 17 -22.01 13.30 -15.18
C ASP A 17 -22.03 12.72 -13.75
N THR A 18 -22.61 11.53 -13.59
CA THR A 18 -22.68 10.83 -12.30
C THR A 18 -21.27 10.48 -11.78
N GLN A 19 -20.40 9.98 -12.65
CA GLN A 19 -19.03 9.63 -12.26
C GLN A 19 -18.20 10.88 -11.93
N LEU A 20 -18.45 12.01 -12.61
CA LEU A 20 -17.82 13.28 -12.27
C LEU A 20 -18.36 13.87 -10.96
N LEU A 21 -19.64 13.72 -10.66
CA LEU A 21 -20.22 14.08 -9.35
C LEU A 21 -19.54 13.29 -8.23
N VAL A 22 -19.35 11.99 -8.40
CA VAL A 22 -18.59 11.17 -7.44
C VAL A 22 -17.14 11.65 -7.33
N SER A 23 -16.50 11.99 -8.46
CA SER A 23 -15.13 12.51 -8.48
C SER A 23 -14.98 13.86 -7.76
N GLU A 24 -15.96 14.75 -7.89
CA GLU A 24 -16.03 16.03 -7.17
C GLU A 24 -16.13 15.80 -5.67
N SER A 25 -16.99 14.87 -5.22
CA SER A 25 -17.11 14.55 -3.79
C SER A 25 -15.80 14.01 -3.18
N LYS A 26 -14.94 13.40 -4.01
CA LYS A 26 -13.61 12.92 -3.64
C LYS A 26 -12.50 13.98 -3.82
N GLY A 27 -12.85 15.22 -4.17
CA GLY A 27 -11.90 16.32 -4.35
C GLY A 27 -11.02 16.21 -5.61
N LYS A 28 -11.37 15.35 -6.57
CA LYS A 28 -10.53 15.08 -7.76
C LYS A 28 -10.71 16.12 -8.88
N VAL A 29 -11.87 16.79 -8.91
CA VAL A 29 -12.26 17.75 -9.93
C VAL A 29 -13.10 18.86 -9.31
N ALA A 30 -12.94 20.09 -9.80
CA ALA A 30 -13.74 21.22 -9.40
C ALA A 30 -15.13 21.21 -10.07
N HIS A 31 -16.12 21.76 -9.38
CA HIS A 31 -17.49 21.90 -9.88
C HIS A 31 -17.56 22.54 -11.28
N ASP A 32 -16.85 23.65 -11.45
CA ASP A 32 -16.84 24.41 -12.70
C ASP A 32 -16.30 23.61 -13.89
N TYR A 33 -15.36 22.68 -13.65
CA TYR A 33 -14.81 21.84 -14.70
C TYR A 33 -15.84 20.80 -15.16
N ARG A 34 -16.57 20.18 -14.22
CA ARG A 34 -17.68 19.26 -14.56
C ARG A 34 -18.74 20.00 -15.37
N VAL A 35 -19.19 21.16 -14.87
CA VAL A 35 -20.21 21.98 -15.53
C VAL A 35 -19.77 22.38 -16.94
N PHE A 36 -18.50 22.78 -17.10
CA PHE A 36 -17.92 23.10 -18.41
C PHE A 36 -17.88 21.89 -19.35
N TRP A 37 -17.42 20.72 -18.90
CA TRP A 37 -17.40 19.50 -19.73
C TRP A 37 -18.79 19.03 -20.13
N MET A 38 -19.78 19.26 -19.28
CA MET A 38 -21.17 19.04 -19.60
C MET A 38 -21.70 20.09 -20.61
N GLY A 39 -20.99 21.17 -20.88
CA GLY A 39 -21.46 22.26 -21.75
C GLY A 39 -22.63 23.01 -21.14
N HIS A 40 -22.74 23.00 -19.81
CA HIS A 40 -23.72 23.81 -19.10
C HIS A 40 -23.22 25.26 -19.02
N LYS A 41 -24.16 26.21 -19.02
CA LYS A 41 -23.85 27.65 -18.96
C LYS A 41 -23.00 28.04 -17.73
N GLY A 42 -23.14 27.28 -16.65
CA GLY A 42 -22.47 27.50 -15.37
C GLY A 42 -22.97 28.71 -14.59
N SER A 43 -22.26 29.02 -13.51
CA SER A 43 -22.54 30.18 -12.65
C SER A 43 -22.15 31.49 -13.35
N MET A 44 -22.47 32.63 -12.72
CA MET A 44 -22.01 33.93 -13.20
C MET A 44 -20.48 34.01 -13.29
N GLU A 45 -19.76 33.28 -12.43
CA GLU A 45 -18.30 33.24 -12.38
C GLU A 45 -17.68 32.47 -13.56
N ALA A 46 -18.41 31.49 -14.12
CA ALA A 46 -17.99 30.77 -15.33
C ALA A 46 -17.76 31.72 -16.52
N ARG A 47 -18.47 32.86 -16.57
CA ARG A 47 -18.26 33.92 -17.57
C ARG A 47 -16.85 34.51 -17.52
N TYR A 48 -16.19 34.48 -16.36
CA TYR A 48 -14.87 35.07 -16.15
C TYR A 48 -13.74 34.03 -16.07
N THR A 49 -14.08 32.73 -16.03
CA THR A 49 -13.11 31.62 -15.93
C THR A 49 -13.18 30.72 -17.16
N THR A 50 -14.16 29.83 -17.24
CA THR A 50 -14.23 28.73 -18.21
C THR A 50 -14.95 29.08 -19.53
N ASN A 51 -15.69 30.20 -19.58
CA ASN A 51 -16.39 30.66 -20.79
C ASN A 51 -15.71 31.86 -21.47
N LYS A 52 -14.42 32.12 -21.18
CA LYS A 52 -13.62 33.06 -21.98
C LYS A 52 -13.37 32.42 -23.34
N GLY A 53 -13.68 33.14 -24.43
CA GLY A 53 -13.69 32.61 -25.80
C GLY A 53 -12.45 31.80 -26.22
N ARG A 54 -11.28 32.05 -25.60
CA ARG A 54 -10.15 31.12 -25.59
C ARG A 54 -9.69 30.88 -24.16
N LEU A 55 -9.64 29.61 -23.76
CA LEU A 55 -9.10 29.19 -22.46
C LEU A 55 -7.57 29.35 -22.44
N PRO A 56 -6.98 29.88 -21.35
CA PRO A 56 -5.53 29.85 -21.14
C PRO A 56 -4.98 28.42 -21.18
N GLN A 57 -3.78 28.24 -21.73
CA GLN A 57 -3.16 26.92 -21.85
C GLN A 57 -2.96 26.23 -20.48
N SER A 58 -2.55 26.98 -19.46
CA SER A 58 -2.40 26.48 -18.09
C SER A 58 -3.69 25.90 -17.51
N LEU A 59 -4.84 26.54 -17.80
CA LEU A 59 -6.15 26.06 -17.37
C LEU A 59 -6.54 24.79 -18.12
N ILE A 60 -6.25 24.70 -19.42
CA ILE A 60 -6.47 23.49 -20.20
C ILE A 60 -5.67 22.31 -19.64
N ASP A 61 -4.40 22.55 -19.28
CA ASP A 61 -3.54 21.50 -18.74
C ASP A 61 -3.98 21.05 -17.35
N ASP A 62 -4.45 21.97 -16.49
CA ASP A 62 -5.07 21.61 -15.21
C ASP A 62 -6.38 20.82 -15.40
N MET A 63 -7.21 21.19 -16.37
CA MET A 63 -8.42 20.42 -16.70
C MET A 63 -8.04 19.01 -17.21
N ARG A 64 -6.99 18.87 -18.01
CA ARG A 64 -6.50 17.56 -18.46
C ARG A 64 -6.01 16.71 -17.28
N GLU A 65 -5.26 17.31 -16.35
CA GLU A 65 -4.79 16.64 -15.13
C GLU A 65 -5.98 16.19 -14.26
N ALA A 66 -6.96 17.08 -14.05
CA ALA A 66 -8.19 16.77 -13.32
C ALA A 66 -8.96 15.61 -13.98
N TYR A 67 -9.04 15.57 -15.31
CA TYR A 67 -9.66 14.47 -16.04
C TYR A 67 -8.92 13.15 -15.81
N ARG A 68 -7.57 13.14 -15.86
CA ARG A 68 -6.77 11.95 -15.55
C ARG A 68 -7.02 11.43 -14.14
N ARG A 69 -7.16 12.31 -13.13
CA ARG A 69 -7.51 11.89 -11.76
C ARG A 69 -8.88 11.22 -11.65
N CYS A 70 -9.82 11.61 -12.52
CA CYS A 70 -11.18 11.06 -12.58
C CYS A 70 -11.26 9.77 -13.42
N GLU A 71 -10.27 9.50 -14.27
CA GLU A 71 -10.22 8.35 -15.17
C GLU A 71 -10.54 7.00 -14.49
N PRO A 72 -10.03 6.67 -13.27
CA PRO A 72 -10.35 5.42 -12.59
C PRO A 72 -11.84 5.24 -12.25
N LEU A 73 -12.61 6.33 -12.21
CA LEU A 73 -14.05 6.30 -11.99
C LEU A 73 -14.83 6.33 -13.33
N LEU A 74 -14.23 6.85 -14.38
CA LEU A 74 -14.85 6.94 -15.71
C LEU A 74 -14.74 5.62 -16.47
N SER A 75 -13.59 4.95 -16.37
CA SER A 75 -13.36 3.66 -17.02
C SER A 75 -14.07 2.53 -16.28
N THR A 76 -14.59 1.58 -17.05
CA THR A 76 -15.13 0.32 -16.54
C THR A 76 -14.04 -0.75 -16.38
N ILE A 77 -12.83 -0.48 -16.87
CA ILE A 77 -11.66 -1.33 -16.70
C ILE A 77 -10.83 -0.71 -15.57
N PRO A 78 -10.41 -1.49 -14.56
CA PRO A 78 -9.58 -0.97 -13.49
C PRO A 78 -8.26 -0.46 -14.08
N ILE A 79 -8.10 0.85 -14.13
CA ILE A 79 -6.83 1.48 -14.50
C ILE A 79 -5.92 1.32 -13.29
N GLY A 80 -4.78 0.70 -13.51
CA GLY A 80 -3.90 0.19 -12.48
C GLY A 80 -3.25 1.24 -11.57
N GLY A 81 -3.81 2.42 -11.28
CA GLY A 81 -3.13 3.41 -10.43
C GLY A 81 -2.75 2.87 -9.03
N GLU A 82 -3.65 2.12 -8.39
CA GLU A 82 -3.39 1.49 -7.09
C GLU A 82 -2.58 0.18 -7.23
N ARG A 83 -2.81 -0.57 -8.33
CA ARG A 83 -2.06 -1.79 -8.64
C ARG A 83 -0.61 -1.51 -9.02
N ASP A 84 -0.36 -0.53 -9.88
CA ASP A 84 0.94 -0.03 -10.30
C ASP A 84 1.72 0.54 -9.10
N ALA A 85 1.06 1.24 -8.17
CA ALA A 85 1.69 1.65 -6.92
C ALA A 85 2.11 0.44 -6.06
N GLN A 86 1.26 -0.58 -5.94
CA GLN A 86 1.59 -1.82 -5.25
C GLN A 86 2.71 -2.60 -5.96
N SER A 87 2.66 -2.72 -7.29
CA SER A 87 3.69 -3.35 -8.14
C SER A 87 5.05 -2.67 -7.94
N LYS A 88 5.07 -1.33 -7.94
CA LYS A 88 6.29 -0.54 -7.71
C LYS A 88 6.85 -0.74 -6.30
N ILE A 89 6.00 -0.73 -5.27
CA ILE A 89 6.42 -0.95 -3.88
C ILE A 89 6.96 -2.38 -3.70
N ALA A 90 6.25 -3.38 -4.25
CA ALA A 90 6.68 -4.77 -4.22
C ALA A 90 8.03 -4.96 -4.93
N LYS A 91 8.22 -4.35 -6.11
CA LYS A 91 9.49 -4.36 -6.84
C LYS A 91 10.62 -3.76 -6.00
N VAL A 92 10.40 -2.59 -5.39
CA VAL A 92 11.41 -1.94 -4.52
C VAL A 92 11.75 -2.80 -3.29
N MET A 93 10.75 -3.42 -2.65
CA MET A 93 10.99 -4.32 -1.52
C MET A 93 11.81 -5.55 -1.92
N LEU A 94 11.48 -6.20 -3.04
CA LEU A 94 12.21 -7.38 -3.52
C LEU A 94 13.65 -7.02 -3.96
N MET A 95 13.85 -5.87 -4.60
CA MET A 95 15.21 -5.36 -4.87
C MET A 95 16.00 -5.17 -3.57
N GLY A 96 15.37 -4.64 -2.51
CA GLY A 96 15.97 -4.52 -1.18
C GLY A 96 16.35 -5.87 -0.54
N LEU A 97 15.70 -6.96 -0.95
CA LEU A 97 16.01 -8.34 -0.52
C LEU A 97 17.07 -9.02 -1.40
N GLY A 98 17.64 -8.32 -2.39
CA GLY A 98 18.72 -8.82 -3.25
C GLY A 98 18.23 -9.55 -4.50
N TYR A 99 16.99 -9.31 -4.94
CA TYR A 99 16.56 -9.69 -6.28
C TYR A 99 17.13 -8.74 -7.33
N THR A 100 17.68 -9.28 -8.41
CA THR A 100 18.19 -8.47 -9.52
C THR A 100 17.06 -8.05 -10.47
N GLU A 101 17.29 -7.02 -11.27
CA GLU A 101 16.26 -6.49 -12.17
C GLU A 101 15.84 -7.51 -13.24
N GLU A 102 16.75 -8.41 -13.61
CA GLU A 102 16.48 -9.51 -14.54
C GLU A 102 15.55 -10.55 -13.94
N GLU A 103 15.76 -10.93 -12.67
CA GLU A 103 14.89 -11.87 -11.93
C GLU A 103 13.47 -11.29 -11.77
N LEU A 104 13.35 -9.98 -11.56
CA LEU A 104 12.08 -9.30 -11.40
C LEU A 104 11.37 -9.06 -12.75
N SER A 105 12.09 -8.94 -13.87
CA SER A 105 11.49 -8.71 -15.20
C SER A 105 10.57 -9.84 -15.68
N THR A 106 10.79 -11.05 -15.16
CA THR A 106 10.00 -12.24 -15.53
C THR A 106 8.71 -12.34 -14.71
N VAL A 107 8.60 -11.57 -13.63
CA VAL A 107 7.51 -11.68 -12.68
C VAL A 107 6.42 -10.67 -13.04
N ASP A 108 5.19 -11.16 -13.21
CA ASP A 108 4.02 -10.30 -13.42
C ASP A 108 3.55 -9.73 -12.08
N PHE A 109 3.95 -8.49 -11.79
CA PHE A 109 3.55 -7.79 -10.56
C PHE A 109 2.12 -7.27 -10.60
N ASP A 110 1.51 -7.12 -11.79
CA ASP A 110 0.19 -6.53 -11.92
C ASP A 110 -0.94 -7.50 -11.54
N SER A 111 -0.64 -8.80 -11.58
CA SER A 111 -1.55 -9.87 -11.18
C SER A 111 -1.06 -10.69 -9.97
N MET A 112 0.05 -10.28 -9.34
CA MET A 112 0.64 -11.02 -8.23
C MET A 112 -0.29 -11.09 -7.02
N ASP A 113 -0.51 -12.30 -6.52
CA ASP A 113 -1.22 -12.50 -5.26
C ASP A 113 -0.26 -12.39 -4.04
N MET A 114 -0.84 -12.15 -2.87
CA MET A 114 -0.06 -12.00 -1.62
C MET A 114 0.72 -13.27 -1.26
N ALA A 115 0.20 -14.44 -1.64
CA ALA A 115 0.84 -15.73 -1.36
C ALA A 115 2.15 -15.89 -2.15
N THR A 116 2.12 -15.59 -3.45
CA THR A 116 3.29 -15.63 -4.35
C THR A 116 4.31 -14.59 -3.92
N PHE A 117 3.87 -13.41 -3.47
CA PHE A 117 4.78 -12.40 -2.92
C PHE A 117 5.49 -12.90 -1.65
N GLN A 118 4.76 -13.52 -0.72
CA GLN A 118 5.34 -14.11 0.50
C GLN A 118 6.33 -15.23 0.18
N GLU A 119 6.06 -16.03 -0.86
CA GLU A 119 6.98 -17.06 -1.32
C GLU A 119 8.29 -16.47 -1.84
N LEU A 120 8.24 -15.41 -2.67
CA LEU A 120 9.42 -14.69 -3.14
C LEU A 120 10.22 -14.10 -1.97
N VAL A 121 9.54 -13.43 -1.04
CA VAL A 121 10.20 -12.90 0.16
C VAL A 121 10.88 -14.02 0.95
N THR A 122 10.20 -15.14 1.20
CA THR A 122 10.72 -16.26 2.01
C THR A 122 11.80 -17.07 1.29
N LYS A 123 11.81 -17.08 -0.03
CA LYS A 123 12.84 -17.77 -0.83
C LYS A 123 14.20 -17.08 -0.76
N LYS A 124 14.22 -15.75 -0.64
CA LYS A 124 15.45 -14.94 -0.62
C LYS A 124 15.82 -14.43 0.77
N VAL A 125 14.83 -14.20 1.63
CA VAL A 125 15.07 -14.06 3.08
C VAL A 125 15.35 -15.47 3.60
N PRO A 126 16.58 -15.81 4.02
CA PRO A 126 16.78 -17.07 4.71
C PRO A 126 15.80 -17.11 5.88
N SER A 127 15.02 -18.19 6.02
CA SER A 127 13.99 -18.35 7.07
C SER A 127 14.50 -18.21 8.51
N GLY A 128 15.76 -17.86 8.72
CA GLY A 128 16.21 -17.10 9.86
C GLY A 128 17.21 -16.06 9.36
N GLY A 129 16.89 -14.78 9.49
CA GLY A 129 17.90 -13.72 9.39
C GLY A 129 19.07 -14.16 10.27
N SER A 130 20.28 -14.22 9.69
CA SER A 130 21.51 -14.74 10.27
C SER A 130 21.49 -14.69 11.79
N ARG A 131 20.92 -15.74 12.41
CA ARG A 131 20.99 -15.89 13.85
C ARG A 131 22.42 -16.34 13.99
N ALA A 132 23.32 -15.39 14.29
CA ALA A 132 24.70 -15.71 14.66
C ALA A 132 24.60 -16.93 15.56
N GLN A 133 24.98 -18.09 15.04
CA GLN A 133 24.72 -19.34 15.73
C GLN A 133 25.65 -19.28 16.92
N GLN A 134 25.12 -18.96 18.09
CA GLN A 134 25.90 -18.94 19.32
C GLN A 134 25.80 -20.33 19.90
N ARG A 135 26.92 -21.04 19.90
CA ARG A 135 27.06 -22.35 20.54
C ARG A 135 27.96 -22.19 21.75
N LEU A 136 27.52 -22.71 22.90
CA LEU A 136 28.39 -22.88 24.06
C LEU A 136 29.31 -24.07 23.75
N ALA A 137 30.60 -23.82 23.66
CA ALA A 137 31.61 -24.85 23.42
C ALA A 137 32.54 -24.95 24.63
N HIS A 138 33.05 -26.16 24.89
CA HIS A 138 34.08 -26.37 25.91
C HIS A 138 35.41 -25.76 25.44
N THR A 139 36.28 -25.37 26.37
CA THR A 139 37.57 -24.71 26.07
C THR A 139 38.42 -25.52 25.09
N ASP A 140 38.32 -26.85 25.14
CA ASP A 140 39.10 -27.77 24.30
C ASP A 140 38.65 -27.79 22.83
N GLU A 141 37.42 -27.35 22.53
CA GLU A 141 36.87 -27.28 21.17
C GLU A 141 37.23 -25.95 20.47
N LEU A 142 37.67 -24.94 21.22
CA LEU A 142 37.98 -23.60 20.69
C LEU A 142 39.04 -23.60 19.58
N PRO A 143 40.15 -24.35 19.67
CA PRO A 143 41.18 -24.32 18.63
C PRO A 143 40.68 -24.84 17.27
N GLY A 144 39.73 -25.76 17.27
CA GLY A 144 39.08 -26.26 16.05
C GLY A 144 38.10 -25.23 15.48
N LEU A 145 37.23 -24.70 16.33
CA LEU A 145 36.21 -23.73 15.93
C LEU A 145 36.81 -22.40 15.44
N LEU A 146 37.92 -21.94 16.04
CA LEU A 146 38.65 -20.75 15.58
C LEU A 146 39.21 -20.93 14.17
N LYS A 147 39.66 -22.15 13.81
CA LYS A 147 40.13 -22.47 12.45
C LYS A 147 38.97 -22.48 11.44
N GLU A 148 37.77 -22.86 11.87
CA GLU A 148 36.55 -22.84 11.08
C GLU A 148 35.93 -21.44 10.93
N GLY A 149 36.57 -20.41 11.49
CA GLY A 149 36.16 -19.00 11.33
C GLY A 149 35.21 -18.48 12.41
N TRP A 150 35.03 -19.22 13.50
CA TRP A 150 34.22 -18.78 14.64
C TRP A 150 34.93 -17.67 15.43
N ARG A 151 34.17 -16.71 15.96
CA ARG A 151 34.70 -15.65 16.85
C ARG A 151 34.20 -15.88 18.27
N VAL A 152 35.09 -15.76 19.25
CA VAL A 152 34.74 -15.91 20.66
C VAL A 152 34.13 -14.61 21.18
N GLY A 153 32.89 -14.66 21.67
CA GLY A 153 32.27 -13.56 22.41
C GLY A 153 32.48 -13.74 23.91
N HIS A 154 33.07 -12.76 24.59
CA HIS A 154 33.25 -12.81 26.04
C HIS A 154 31.95 -12.42 26.75
N ARG A 155 31.46 -13.26 27.68
CA ARG A 155 30.22 -13.05 28.45
C ARG A 155 30.44 -12.01 29.57
N SER A 156 30.83 -10.79 29.25
CA SER A 156 30.87 -9.69 30.23
C SER A 156 29.90 -8.55 29.93
N GLN A 157 29.16 -8.61 28.81
CA GLN A 157 28.16 -7.60 28.45
C GLN A 157 26.90 -8.28 27.89
N TRP A 158 26.06 -8.78 28.79
CA TRP A 158 24.65 -9.06 28.48
C TRP A 158 23.82 -8.41 29.61
N PRO A 159 22.82 -7.58 29.31
CA PRO A 159 21.96 -7.02 30.36
C PRO A 159 21.24 -8.18 31.06
N PRO A 160 21.09 -8.19 32.39
CA PRO A 160 20.66 -9.38 33.12
C PRO A 160 19.32 -9.89 32.61
N GLY A 161 19.37 -11.00 31.86
CA GLY A 161 18.19 -11.74 31.42
C GLY A 161 17.56 -12.39 32.64
N ARG A 162 16.27 -12.17 32.83
CA ARG A 162 15.46 -12.72 33.93
C ARG A 162 15.72 -14.23 34.08
N PRO A 163 15.81 -14.74 35.32
CA PRO A 163 15.98 -16.16 35.54
C PRO A 163 14.78 -16.94 35.00
N ARG A 164 15.10 -18.04 34.33
CA ARG A 164 14.18 -19.08 33.87
C ARG A 164 13.67 -19.82 35.11
N THR A 165 12.47 -19.48 35.60
CA THR A 165 11.78 -20.30 36.59
C THR A 165 11.12 -21.48 35.89
N SER A 166 11.73 -22.64 36.05
CA SER A 166 11.05 -23.93 35.93
C SER A 166 10.40 -24.24 37.27
N GLU A 167 9.10 -23.96 37.43
CA GLU A 167 8.29 -24.59 38.48
C GLU A 167 6.91 -24.97 37.95
N PRO A 168 6.36 -26.12 38.40
CA PRO A 168 5.18 -26.75 37.84
C PRO A 168 3.89 -26.04 38.28
N LEU A 169 2.92 -26.04 37.36
CA LEU A 169 1.54 -25.61 37.60
C LEU A 169 0.95 -26.39 38.80
N THR A 170 0.76 -25.70 39.92
CA THR A 170 -0.18 -26.13 40.96
C THR A 170 -1.30 -25.11 41.07
N SER A 171 -2.51 -25.67 41.06
CA SER A 171 -3.80 -25.02 41.21
C SER A 171 -3.91 -24.20 42.50
N SER A 172 -4.63 -23.08 42.43
CA SER A 172 -5.85 -22.85 43.24
C SER A 172 -6.01 -21.40 43.71
N SER A 173 -7.27 -20.96 43.62
CA SER A 173 -8.02 -20.12 44.56
C SER A 173 -7.88 -18.58 44.59
N TYR A 174 -8.98 -17.96 44.13
CA TYR A 174 -9.82 -16.93 44.78
C TYR A 174 -9.46 -15.42 44.71
N GLY A 175 -10.49 -14.63 44.36
CA GLY A 175 -10.72 -13.24 44.80
C GLY A 175 -10.63 -12.17 43.68
N SER A 176 -11.67 -11.89 42.88
CA SER A 176 -12.83 -11.00 43.15
C SER A 176 -12.55 -9.48 43.18
N GLY A 177 -12.68 -8.83 42.00
CA GLY A 177 -13.31 -7.51 41.76
C GLY A 177 -12.50 -6.21 42.00
N PRO A 178 -13.00 -5.01 41.57
CA PRO A 178 -13.95 -4.74 40.47
C PRO A 178 -13.43 -3.69 39.45
N SER A 179 -14.15 -3.64 38.32
CA SER A 179 -13.98 -2.80 37.14
C SER A 179 -14.37 -1.31 37.35
N PRO A 180 -13.70 -0.34 36.72
CA PRO A 180 -14.25 1.00 36.55
C PRO A 180 -14.75 1.23 35.11
N GLY A 181 -16.04 1.58 35.00
CA GLY A 181 -16.73 1.92 33.76
C GLY A 181 -16.40 3.32 33.21
N PRO A 182 -16.93 3.67 32.02
CA PRO A 182 -16.49 4.83 31.25
C PRO A 182 -17.12 6.14 31.72
N ALA A 183 -16.27 7.16 31.91
CA ALA A 183 -16.67 8.54 32.17
C ALA A 183 -17.27 9.17 30.89
N ARG A 184 -18.56 9.51 30.95
CA ARG A 184 -19.18 10.54 30.09
C ARG A 184 -19.07 11.88 30.80
N TYR A 185 -18.58 12.90 30.12
CA TYR A 185 -18.88 14.29 30.48
C TYR A 185 -19.41 15.07 29.27
N LYS A 186 -20.28 15.99 29.65
CA LYS A 186 -21.28 16.79 28.94
C LYS A 186 -20.83 17.50 27.66
#